data_AF-A0A951MFB2-F1
#
_entry.id   AF-A0A951MFB2-F1
#
_cell.length_a   1.000
_cell.length_b   1.000
_cell.length_c   1.000
_cell.angle_alpha   90.00
_cell.angle_beta   90.00
_cell.angle_gamma   90.00
#
_symmetry.space_group_name_H-M   'P 1'
#
loop_
_entity.id
_entity.type
_entity.pdbx_description
1 polymer ?
#
loop_
_entity_poly.entity_id
_entity_poly.type
_entity_poly.pdbx_seq_one_letter_code
_entity_poly.pdbx_strand_id
1 'polypeptide(L)'
;MKKTNLWLMAALLMFTFGVMSCDRDDTPEPPMTDDPDDSFYATALGGETMVQDPLNSGNMIEQGILNLRTVVINTVTTIATNEGGTYDDLQPYFSVLLAEVGRDETSGLNMLVMDFTEFLAEATGARNFEYTGLNMEAAHDPARNSRMNGLINNADYDLFVQAVVEGAAQAGITSNEVLGPVGDLLESVREPIVQRADGEMLDLYTRLGGSGLVADPDNEGQLIEAGYIPLRAVVTETVLVIATNEGGTYDNLLPYFSVLLAEVGANDFTGFNALVGDFSDFLAANIGSQNIEYTGLNMVDAHNPAVNSRMTGLVTEADYDLFVQAVVEAAVNLSVPESVINEFGGLLLSDGLRSAVVQG
;
A
#
# COMPACT_ATOMS: atom_id res chain seq x y z
N MET A 1 -21.72 -72.35 15.57
CA MET A 1 -21.61 -73.37 14.50
C MET A 1 -20.13 -73.77 14.36
N LYS A 2 -19.90 -75.08 14.26
CA LYS A 2 -18.66 -75.90 14.08
C LYS A 2 -17.31 -75.15 13.96
N LYS A 3 -16.33 -75.30 14.86
CA LYS A 3 -15.40 -76.44 15.14
C LYS A 3 -14.36 -76.76 14.04
N THR A 4 -13.13 -76.27 14.27
CA THR A 4 -11.80 -76.95 14.32
C THR A 4 -11.36 -77.96 13.24
N ASN A 5 -10.14 -77.77 12.71
CA ASN A 5 -8.92 -78.64 12.87
C ASN A 5 -7.95 -78.39 11.68
N LEU A 6 -6.66 -78.02 11.86
CA LEU A 6 -5.50 -78.74 12.44
C LEU A 6 -5.02 -79.91 11.55
N TRP A 7 -3.70 -79.99 11.31
CA TRP A 7 -2.88 -81.06 10.68
C TRP A 7 -2.71 -80.94 9.14
N LEU A 8 -1.55 -81.13 8.50
CA LEU A 8 -0.32 -81.86 8.86
C LEU A 8 0.85 -81.52 7.88
N MET A 9 2.07 -81.76 8.37
CA MET A 9 3.37 -81.81 7.67
C MET A 9 3.51 -82.88 6.57
N ALA A 10 4.46 -82.68 5.63
CA ALA A 10 5.58 -83.58 5.23
C ALA A 10 6.03 -83.32 3.76
N ALA A 11 7.28 -82.92 3.48
CA ALA A 11 8.43 -83.74 3.00
C ALA A 11 8.25 -84.25 1.53
N LEU A 12 9.19 -84.30 0.58
CA LEU A 12 10.65 -84.24 0.54
C LEU A 12 11.07 -84.18 -0.97
N LEU A 13 12.17 -83.47 -1.28
CA LEU A 13 13.16 -83.63 -2.37
C LEU A 13 12.80 -84.23 -3.76
N MET A 14 13.18 -83.51 -4.81
CA MET A 14 14.01 -84.08 -5.90
C MET A 14 14.97 -83.02 -6.49
N PHE A 15 16.22 -83.43 -6.65
CA PHE A 15 17.38 -82.69 -7.16
C PHE A 15 17.52 -82.98 -8.67
N THR A 16 17.88 -82.00 -9.52
CA THR A 16 18.71 -82.23 -10.72
C THR A 16 19.32 -80.94 -11.28
N PHE A 17 20.66 -80.96 -11.34
CA PHE A 17 21.65 -80.26 -12.17
C PHE A 17 21.25 -79.14 -13.16
N GLY A 18 21.73 -77.92 -12.88
CA GLY A 18 22.86 -77.26 -13.56
C GLY A 18 22.71 -76.80 -15.02
N VAL A 19 22.71 -75.47 -15.23
CA VAL A 19 23.65 -74.76 -16.12
C VAL A 19 23.88 -73.33 -15.59
N MET A 20 25.14 -72.93 -15.60
CA MET A 20 25.66 -71.64 -15.19
C MET A 20 25.61 -70.68 -16.38
N SER A 21 25.08 -69.47 -16.17
CA SER A 21 25.37 -68.30 -17.01
C SER A 21 25.40 -67.09 -16.08
N CYS A 22 26.61 -66.62 -15.78
CA CYS A 22 26.81 -65.30 -15.18
C CYS A 22 26.41 -64.25 -16.21
N ASP A 23 25.58 -63.27 -15.83
CA ASP A 23 25.97 -61.87 -15.95
C ASP A 23 25.00 -60.95 -15.20
N ARG A 24 25.62 -60.04 -14.43
CA ARG A 24 25.11 -58.85 -13.72
C ARG A 24 24.45 -59.07 -12.36
N ASP A 25 25.26 -58.74 -11.34
CA ASP A 25 24.79 -58.26 -10.04
C ASP A 25 23.95 -56.99 -10.24
N ASP A 26 22.64 -57.16 -10.39
CA ASP A 26 21.68 -56.10 -10.09
C ASP A 26 21.50 -56.06 -8.57
N THR A 27 22.49 -55.52 -7.85
CA THR A 27 22.23 -54.97 -6.52
C THR A 27 21.20 -53.86 -6.68
N PRO A 28 20.05 -53.91 -5.99
CA PRO A 28 19.16 -52.75 -5.91
C PRO A 28 20.00 -51.60 -5.36
N GLU A 29 20.15 -50.53 -6.13
CA GLU A 29 20.67 -49.28 -5.57
C GLU A 29 19.81 -48.95 -4.34
N PRO A 30 20.42 -48.65 -3.18
CA PRO A 30 19.65 -48.18 -2.03
C PRO A 30 18.82 -46.96 -2.48
N PRO A 31 17.58 -46.79 -1.97
CA PRO A 31 16.82 -45.60 -2.27
C PRO A 31 17.71 -44.40 -1.94
N MET A 32 17.88 -43.50 -2.91
CA MET A 32 18.50 -42.19 -2.69
C MET A 32 17.71 -41.57 -1.53
N THR A 33 18.24 -41.64 -0.32
CA THR A 33 17.79 -40.79 0.77
C THR A 33 18.12 -39.39 0.30
N ASP A 34 17.10 -38.57 0.06
CA ASP A 34 17.29 -37.15 -0.19
C ASP A 34 18.31 -36.63 0.82
N ASP A 35 19.33 -35.92 0.33
CA ASP A 35 20.32 -35.30 1.22
C ASP A 35 19.57 -34.50 2.30
N PRO A 36 19.97 -34.62 3.58
CA PRO A 36 19.28 -33.96 4.68
C PRO A 36 19.15 -32.48 4.37
N ASP A 37 17.91 -31.98 4.42
CA ASP A 37 17.62 -30.57 4.17
C ASP A 37 18.22 -29.71 5.28
N ASP A 38 19.28 -28.98 4.94
CA ASP A 38 20.02 -28.09 5.84
C ASP A 38 19.56 -26.63 5.71
N SER A 39 18.48 -26.37 4.97
CA SER A 39 17.89 -25.04 4.86
C SER A 39 17.48 -24.47 6.22
N PHE A 40 17.44 -23.14 6.29
CA PHE A 40 16.94 -22.44 7.47
C PHE A 40 15.49 -22.83 7.77
N TYR A 41 14.68 -22.99 6.72
CA TYR A 41 13.31 -23.48 6.82
C TYR A 41 13.23 -24.83 7.52
N ALA A 42 14.03 -25.81 7.09
CA ALA A 42 14.04 -27.15 7.66
C ALA A 42 14.58 -27.21 9.09
N THR A 43 15.67 -26.49 9.37
CA THR A 43 16.43 -26.66 10.62
C THR A 43 16.02 -25.71 11.74
N ALA A 44 15.63 -24.47 11.43
CA ALA A 44 15.34 -23.43 12.41
C ALA A 44 13.85 -23.15 12.57
N LEU A 45 13.04 -23.33 11.51
CA LEU A 45 11.61 -23.01 11.52
C LEU A 45 10.70 -24.23 11.74
N GLY A 46 11.26 -25.44 11.79
CA GLY A 46 10.52 -26.69 11.99
C GLY A 46 10.12 -27.42 10.71
N GLY A 47 10.45 -26.84 9.54
CA GLY A 47 10.33 -27.44 8.22
C GLY A 47 8.93 -27.95 7.89
N GLU A 48 8.91 -29.05 7.14
CA GLU A 48 7.70 -29.72 6.63
C GLU A 48 6.93 -30.52 7.71
N THR A 49 7.28 -30.35 9.00
CA THR A 49 6.56 -31.03 10.09
C THR A 49 5.12 -30.55 10.11
N MET A 50 4.17 -31.43 9.81
CA MET A 50 2.75 -31.07 9.78
C MET A 50 2.19 -30.89 11.19
N VAL A 51 1.58 -29.73 11.44
CA VAL A 51 0.88 -29.37 12.69
C VAL A 51 -0.53 -28.87 12.40
N GLN A 52 -1.37 -28.80 13.43
CA GLN A 52 -2.74 -28.30 13.27
C GLN A 52 -2.70 -26.81 12.92
N ASP A 53 -3.41 -26.40 11.87
CA ASP A 53 -3.57 -24.98 11.55
C ASP A 53 -4.55 -24.33 12.55
N PRO A 54 -4.12 -23.36 13.38
CA PRO A 54 -4.99 -22.69 14.34
C PRO A 54 -6.01 -21.75 13.67
N LEU A 55 -5.72 -21.26 12.47
CA LEU A 55 -6.62 -20.38 11.71
C LEU A 55 -7.57 -21.16 10.81
N ASN A 56 -7.23 -22.41 10.49
CA ASN A 56 -8.05 -23.30 9.67
C ASN A 56 -8.30 -24.64 10.38
N SER A 57 -9.29 -24.64 11.29
CA SER A 57 -9.68 -25.82 12.06
C SER A 57 -9.96 -27.04 11.16
N GLY A 58 -9.28 -28.15 11.43
CA GLY A 58 -9.40 -29.39 10.66
C GLY A 58 -8.38 -29.56 9.53
N ASN A 59 -7.60 -28.52 9.22
CA ASN A 59 -6.49 -28.58 8.27
C ASN A 59 -5.15 -28.70 8.99
N MET A 60 -4.19 -29.32 8.31
CA MET A 60 -2.79 -29.37 8.75
C MET A 60 -1.98 -28.37 7.94
N ILE A 61 -0.91 -27.83 8.54
CA ILE A 61 0.03 -26.90 7.91
C ILE A 61 1.46 -27.28 8.29
N GLU A 62 2.44 -26.97 7.44
CA GLU A 62 3.84 -27.12 7.80
C GLU A 62 4.22 -26.18 8.95
N GLN A 63 5.00 -26.68 9.92
CA GLN A 63 5.42 -25.91 11.09
C GLN A 63 6.24 -24.67 10.68
N GLY A 64 7.06 -24.79 9.62
CA GLY A 64 7.81 -23.67 9.05
C GLY A 64 6.89 -22.55 8.57
N ILE A 65 5.91 -22.86 7.70
CA ILE A 65 4.89 -21.89 7.27
C ILE A 65 4.13 -21.30 8.44
N LEU A 66 3.70 -22.12 9.42
CA LEU A 66 2.96 -21.61 10.56
C LEU A 66 3.77 -20.53 11.30
N ASN A 67 5.05 -20.79 11.56
CA ASN A 67 5.92 -19.83 12.23
C ASN A 67 6.10 -18.55 11.42
N LEU A 68 6.40 -18.65 10.12
CA LEU A 68 6.53 -17.48 9.24
C LEU A 68 5.23 -16.67 9.17
N ARG A 69 4.08 -17.33 8.97
CA ARG A 69 2.77 -16.70 8.92
C ARG A 69 2.45 -15.98 10.23
N THR A 70 2.82 -16.54 11.37
CA THR A 70 2.63 -15.88 12.67
C THR A 70 3.49 -14.62 12.79
N VAL A 71 4.76 -14.66 12.37
CA VAL A 71 5.62 -13.46 12.33
C VAL A 71 4.99 -12.39 11.46
N VAL A 72 4.61 -12.73 10.22
CA VAL A 72 4.01 -11.80 9.25
C VAL A 72 2.73 -11.17 9.79
N ILE A 73 1.81 -11.96 10.35
CA ILE A 73 0.57 -11.45 10.96
C ILE A 73 0.89 -10.47 12.09
N ASN A 74 1.82 -10.81 12.98
CA ASN A 74 2.21 -9.93 14.08
C ASN A 74 2.87 -8.64 13.58
N THR A 75 3.71 -8.70 12.56
CA THR A 75 4.33 -7.52 11.94
C THR A 75 3.27 -6.59 11.35
N VAL A 76 2.38 -7.11 10.51
CA VAL A 76 1.31 -6.31 9.90
C VAL A 76 0.40 -5.74 10.98
N THR A 77 0.08 -6.52 12.01
CA THR A 77 -0.73 -6.05 13.15
C THR A 77 -0.02 -4.94 13.92
N THR A 78 1.27 -5.09 14.20
CA THR A 78 2.10 -4.12 14.93
C THR A 78 2.15 -2.78 14.19
N ILE A 79 2.35 -2.82 12.87
CA ILE A 79 2.29 -1.63 12.03
C ILE A 79 0.88 -1.04 12.05
N ALA A 80 -0.17 -1.85 11.84
CA ALA A 80 -1.54 -1.36 11.72
C ALA A 80 -2.10 -0.79 13.03
N THR A 81 -1.77 -1.38 14.19
CA THR A 81 -2.19 -0.85 15.49
C THR A 81 -1.41 0.41 15.86
N ASN A 82 -0.15 0.50 15.40
CA ASN A 82 0.73 1.64 15.58
C ASN A 82 0.73 2.16 17.03
N GLU A 83 0.85 1.25 17.99
CA GLU A 83 0.74 1.60 19.39
C GLU A 83 1.83 2.62 19.78
N GLY A 84 1.40 3.75 20.34
CA GLY A 84 2.29 4.84 20.74
C GLY A 84 2.90 5.65 19.59
N GLY A 85 2.47 5.45 18.33
CA GLY A 85 2.93 6.21 17.17
C GLY A 85 4.31 5.80 16.63
N THR A 86 4.84 4.65 17.07
CA THR A 86 6.18 4.17 16.67
C THR A 86 6.32 4.00 15.17
N TYR A 87 5.24 3.62 14.49
CA TYR A 87 5.17 3.30 13.07
C TYR A 87 4.33 4.33 12.29
N ASP A 88 4.22 5.57 12.79
CA ASP A 88 3.54 6.69 12.12
C ASP A 88 4.04 6.86 10.67
N ASP A 89 5.36 6.79 10.47
CA ASP A 89 5.99 6.96 9.16
C ASP A 89 5.72 5.79 8.19
N LEU A 90 5.28 4.63 8.69
CA LEU A 90 4.87 3.51 7.84
C LEU A 90 3.39 3.56 7.43
N GLN A 91 2.52 4.22 8.20
CA GLN A 91 1.08 4.25 7.94
C GLN A 91 0.71 4.64 6.50
N PRO A 92 1.33 5.67 5.87
CA PRO A 92 0.95 6.11 4.55
C PRO A 92 1.05 5.00 3.48
N TYR A 93 2.06 4.14 3.57
CA TYR A 93 2.26 3.03 2.63
C TYR A 93 1.17 1.96 2.72
N PHE A 94 0.53 1.82 3.87
CA PHE A 94 -0.51 0.82 4.13
C PHE A 94 -1.93 1.39 3.99
N SER A 95 -2.12 2.62 3.50
CA SER A 95 -3.43 3.27 3.59
C SER A 95 -4.55 2.53 2.83
N VAL A 96 -4.24 1.86 1.70
CA VAL A 96 -5.19 0.99 1.00
C VAL A 96 -5.63 -0.18 1.90
N LEU A 97 -4.65 -0.88 2.49
CA LEU A 97 -4.91 -2.01 3.37
C LEU A 97 -5.71 -1.59 4.62
N LEU A 98 -5.32 -0.48 5.25
CA LEU A 98 -5.99 0.04 6.43
C LEU A 98 -7.43 0.46 6.12
N ALA A 99 -7.67 1.06 4.96
CA ALA A 99 -9.01 1.45 4.52
C ALA A 99 -9.92 0.24 4.23
N GLU A 100 -9.38 -0.84 3.63
CA GLU A 100 -10.12 -2.10 3.45
C GLU A 100 -10.47 -2.75 4.79
N VAL A 101 -9.48 -2.89 5.69
CA VAL A 101 -9.70 -3.47 7.02
C VAL A 101 -10.70 -2.64 7.83
N GLY A 102 -10.63 -1.31 7.77
CA GLY A 102 -11.59 -0.42 8.43
C GLY A 102 -13.03 -0.54 7.89
N ARG A 103 -13.20 -1.13 6.70
CA ARG A 103 -14.50 -1.46 6.09
C ARG A 103 -14.87 -2.95 6.22
N ASP A 104 -14.20 -3.68 7.11
CA ASP A 104 -14.34 -5.15 7.31
C ASP A 104 -14.03 -5.99 6.04
N GLU A 105 -13.24 -5.45 5.11
CA GLU A 105 -12.79 -6.13 3.89
C GLU A 105 -11.39 -6.73 4.07
N THR A 106 -11.29 -8.02 4.37
CA THR A 106 -9.99 -8.65 4.74
C THR A 106 -9.26 -9.37 3.61
N SER A 107 -9.80 -9.35 2.39
CA SER A 107 -9.22 -10.08 1.26
C SER A 107 -7.79 -9.63 0.91
N GLY A 108 -7.55 -8.31 0.89
CA GLY A 108 -6.22 -7.73 0.65
C GLY A 108 -5.23 -8.02 1.77
N LEU A 109 -5.68 -8.01 3.03
CA LEU A 109 -4.87 -8.42 4.18
C LEU A 109 -4.44 -9.88 4.06
N ASN A 110 -5.38 -10.77 3.75
CA ASN A 110 -5.07 -12.19 3.59
C ASN A 110 -4.08 -12.43 2.44
N MET A 111 -4.22 -11.72 1.31
CA MET A 111 -3.28 -11.79 0.20
C MET A 111 -1.88 -11.32 0.61
N LEU A 112 -1.77 -10.16 1.27
CA LEU A 112 -0.48 -9.66 1.77
C LEU A 112 0.20 -10.67 2.71
N VAL A 113 -0.56 -11.22 3.66
CA VAL A 113 -0.03 -12.20 4.62
C VAL A 113 0.44 -13.46 3.90
N MET A 114 -0.31 -13.97 2.92
CA MET A 114 0.08 -15.16 2.15
C MET A 114 1.32 -14.87 1.30
N ASP A 115 1.31 -13.84 0.46
CA ASP A 115 2.40 -13.51 -0.45
C ASP A 115 3.71 -13.28 0.32
N PHE A 116 3.64 -12.56 1.44
CA PHE A 116 4.84 -12.33 2.26
C PHE A 116 5.31 -13.60 2.98
N THR A 117 4.39 -14.45 3.43
CA THR A 117 4.74 -15.75 4.03
C THR A 117 5.42 -16.66 3.01
N GLU A 118 4.89 -16.73 1.78
CA GLU A 118 5.44 -17.55 0.70
C GLU A 118 6.81 -17.03 0.25
N PHE A 119 6.97 -15.71 0.14
CA PHE A 119 8.28 -15.09 -0.11
C PHE A 119 9.32 -15.51 0.92
N LEU A 120 8.99 -15.42 2.21
CA LEU A 120 9.91 -15.85 3.28
C LEU A 120 10.15 -17.36 3.26
N ALA A 121 9.13 -18.17 2.95
CA ALA A 121 9.26 -19.62 2.88
C ALA A 121 10.24 -20.04 1.77
N GLU A 122 10.04 -19.54 0.55
CA GLU A 122 10.95 -19.81 -0.57
C GLU A 122 12.36 -19.33 -0.23
N ALA A 123 12.50 -18.09 0.25
CA ALA A 123 13.80 -17.50 0.50
C ALA A 123 14.56 -18.13 1.70
N THR A 124 13.85 -18.80 2.61
CA THR A 124 14.45 -19.61 3.68
C THR A 124 14.73 -21.06 3.27
N GLY A 125 14.42 -21.43 2.03
CA GLY A 125 14.78 -22.70 1.41
C GLY A 125 13.67 -23.77 1.45
N ALA A 126 12.42 -23.38 1.68
CA ALA A 126 11.30 -24.32 1.57
C ALA A 126 11.18 -24.87 0.14
N ARG A 127 10.97 -26.18 0.00
CA ARG A 127 10.92 -26.86 -1.31
C ARG A 127 9.54 -26.90 -1.94
N ASN A 128 8.49 -26.69 -1.13
CA ASN A 128 7.09 -26.84 -1.53
C ASN A 128 6.38 -25.50 -1.78
N PHE A 129 7.12 -24.38 -1.70
CA PHE A 129 6.58 -23.03 -1.84
C PHE A 129 7.39 -22.26 -2.89
N GLU A 130 6.67 -21.51 -3.73
CA GLU A 130 7.22 -20.63 -4.74
C GLU A 130 6.48 -19.31 -4.65
N TYR A 131 7.21 -18.21 -4.49
CA TYR A 131 6.67 -16.88 -4.51
C TYR A 131 6.29 -16.50 -5.94
N THR A 132 5.00 -16.30 -6.16
CA THR A 132 4.45 -15.97 -7.49
C THR A 132 4.06 -14.50 -7.64
N GLY A 133 4.32 -13.69 -6.60
CA GLY A 133 4.02 -12.27 -6.59
C GLY A 133 4.94 -11.43 -7.48
N LEU A 134 4.71 -10.11 -7.46
CA LEU A 134 5.57 -9.15 -8.13
C LEU A 134 6.99 -9.22 -7.58
N ASN A 135 8.00 -9.04 -8.43
CA ASN A 135 9.36 -8.88 -7.91
C ASN A 135 9.46 -7.66 -6.96
N MET A 136 10.45 -7.65 -6.07
CA MET A 136 10.53 -6.67 -5.00
C MET A 136 10.58 -5.21 -5.47
N GLU A 137 11.10 -4.94 -6.67
CA GLU A 137 11.05 -3.61 -7.27
C GLU A 137 9.62 -3.24 -7.68
N ALA A 138 8.97 -4.10 -8.46
CA ALA A 138 7.61 -3.88 -8.94
C ALA A 138 6.57 -3.85 -7.82
N ALA A 139 6.78 -4.65 -6.78
CA ALA A 139 5.89 -4.75 -5.63
C ALA A 139 5.87 -3.44 -4.82
N HIS A 140 6.96 -2.67 -4.83
CA HIS A 140 7.15 -1.45 -4.04
C HIS A 140 7.17 -0.17 -4.89
N ASP A 141 6.85 -0.27 -6.18
CA ASP A 141 6.70 0.85 -7.11
C ASP A 141 5.19 1.19 -7.29
N PRO A 142 4.71 2.36 -6.81
CA PRO A 142 3.32 2.78 -6.95
C PRO A 142 2.80 2.83 -8.39
N ALA A 143 3.68 3.03 -9.38
CA ALA A 143 3.30 3.04 -10.79
C ALA A 143 2.99 1.63 -11.33
N ARG A 144 3.45 0.58 -10.62
CA ARG A 144 3.30 -0.83 -11.01
C ARG A 144 2.41 -1.61 -10.05
N ASN A 145 2.29 -1.15 -8.81
CA ASN A 145 1.43 -1.72 -7.78
C ASN A 145 0.58 -0.61 -7.16
N SER A 146 -0.68 -0.52 -7.56
CA SER A 146 -1.63 0.48 -7.07
C SER A 146 -1.97 0.34 -5.57
N ARG A 147 -1.49 -0.72 -4.89
CA ARG A 147 -1.66 -0.90 -3.46
C ARG A 147 -0.55 -0.24 -2.64
N MET A 148 0.54 0.18 -3.28
CA MET A 148 1.61 0.94 -2.64
C MET A 148 1.40 2.43 -2.82
N ASN A 149 1.40 3.17 -1.71
CA ASN A 149 1.33 4.62 -1.72
C ASN A 149 2.69 5.20 -1.36
N GLY A 150 3.43 5.63 -2.39
CA GLY A 150 4.75 6.24 -2.27
C GLY A 150 5.91 5.26 -2.41
N LEU A 151 7.08 5.84 -2.71
CA LEU A 151 8.36 5.13 -2.82
C LEU A 151 9.07 5.09 -1.45
N ILE A 152 9.73 3.97 -1.16
CA ILE A 152 10.37 3.70 0.14
C ILE A 152 11.81 4.24 0.16
N ASN A 153 12.23 4.86 1.27
CA ASN A 153 13.64 5.22 1.53
C ASN A 153 14.28 4.28 2.58
N ASN A 154 15.56 4.47 2.94
CA ASN A 154 16.22 3.59 3.91
C ASN A 154 15.62 3.68 5.31
N ALA A 155 15.19 4.87 5.75
CA ALA A 155 14.63 5.05 7.08
C ALA A 155 13.29 4.32 7.24
N ASP A 156 12.43 4.35 6.22
CA ASP A 156 11.19 3.59 6.23
C ASP A 156 11.48 2.07 6.25
N TYR A 157 12.47 1.63 5.45
CA TYR A 157 12.85 0.22 5.39
C TYR A 157 13.40 -0.27 6.74
N ASP A 158 14.25 0.52 7.39
CA ASP A 158 14.78 0.22 8.72
C ASP A 158 13.65 0.09 9.75
N LEU A 159 12.66 0.97 9.68
CA LEU A 159 11.48 0.95 10.54
C LEU A 159 10.60 -0.28 10.28
N PHE A 160 10.48 -0.71 9.03
CA PHE A 160 9.82 -1.97 8.68
C PHE A 160 10.57 -3.19 9.24
N VAL A 161 11.91 -3.24 9.12
CA VAL A 161 12.72 -4.32 9.69
C VAL A 161 12.55 -4.36 11.22
N GLN A 162 12.48 -3.22 11.89
CA GLN A 162 12.15 -3.14 13.32
C GLN A 162 10.79 -3.78 13.63
N ALA A 163 9.75 -3.50 12.83
CA ALA A 163 8.43 -4.11 12.99
C ALA A 163 8.46 -5.63 12.78
N VAL A 164 9.32 -6.14 11.89
CA VAL A 164 9.52 -7.60 11.72
C VAL A 164 10.12 -8.22 12.97
N VAL A 165 11.16 -7.60 13.53
CA VAL A 165 11.80 -8.08 14.77
C VAL A 165 10.80 -8.08 15.94
N GLU A 166 10.00 -7.04 16.07
CA GLU A 166 8.96 -6.96 17.10
C GLU A 166 7.88 -8.04 16.90
N GLY A 167 7.39 -8.22 15.67
CA GLY A 167 6.41 -9.25 15.33
C GLY A 167 6.92 -10.67 15.62
N ALA A 168 8.20 -10.93 15.35
CA ALA A 168 8.85 -12.19 15.69
C ALA A 168 8.97 -12.39 17.21
N ALA A 169 9.33 -11.34 17.97
CA ALA A 169 9.39 -11.40 19.42
C ALA A 169 8.01 -11.71 20.04
N GLN A 170 6.94 -11.13 19.50
CA GLN A 170 5.56 -11.44 19.91
C GLN A 170 5.16 -12.89 19.60
N ALA A 171 5.75 -13.51 18.56
CA ALA A 171 5.62 -14.93 18.25
C ALA A 171 6.47 -15.84 19.17
N GLY A 172 7.22 -15.28 20.11
CA GLY A 172 8.16 -16.01 20.98
C GLY A 172 9.48 -16.36 20.29
N ILE A 173 9.72 -15.87 19.08
CA ILE A 173 10.94 -16.07 18.31
C ILE A 173 11.92 -14.95 18.67
N THR A 174 12.75 -15.20 19.69
CA THR A 174 13.72 -14.22 20.21
C THR A 174 15.18 -14.67 20.06
N SER A 175 15.42 -15.87 19.51
CA SER A 175 16.79 -16.36 19.30
C SER A 175 17.48 -15.61 18.17
N ASN A 176 18.69 -15.12 18.41
CA ASN A 176 19.53 -14.51 17.38
C ASN A 176 19.90 -15.50 16.26
N GLU A 177 19.88 -16.80 16.54
CA GLU A 177 20.09 -17.83 15.50
C GLU A 177 18.96 -17.85 14.47
N VAL A 178 17.78 -17.33 14.81
CA VAL A 178 16.63 -17.20 13.90
C VAL A 178 16.50 -15.77 13.38
N LEU A 179 16.58 -14.77 14.26
CA LEU A 179 16.41 -13.37 13.88
C LEU A 179 17.55 -12.84 12.99
N GLY A 180 18.79 -13.30 13.20
CA GLY A 180 19.93 -12.90 12.38
C GLY A 180 19.75 -13.24 10.90
N PRO A 181 19.54 -14.53 10.54
CA PRO A 181 19.32 -14.93 9.16
C PRO A 181 18.08 -14.30 8.51
N VAL A 182 17.00 -14.06 9.27
CA VAL A 182 15.83 -13.32 8.75
C VAL A 182 16.18 -11.86 8.45
N GLY A 183 16.96 -11.21 9.31
CA GLY A 183 17.50 -9.88 9.05
C GLY A 183 18.38 -9.86 7.79
N ASP A 184 19.32 -10.79 7.67
CA ASP A 184 20.18 -10.91 6.48
C ASP A 184 19.37 -11.13 5.20
N LEU A 185 18.29 -11.92 5.27
CA LEU A 185 17.36 -12.13 4.17
C LEU A 185 16.65 -10.82 3.78
N LEU A 186 16.11 -10.08 4.73
CA LEU A 186 15.48 -8.78 4.45
C LEU A 186 16.50 -7.82 3.82
N GLU A 187 17.69 -7.70 4.40
CA GLU A 187 18.75 -6.85 3.86
C GLU A 187 19.15 -7.22 2.43
N SER A 188 19.05 -8.50 2.05
CA SER A 188 19.35 -8.95 0.68
C SER A 188 18.39 -8.39 -0.38
N VAL A 189 17.18 -7.96 0.02
CA VAL A 189 16.17 -7.37 -0.87
C VAL A 189 15.97 -5.87 -0.66
N ARG A 190 16.81 -5.22 0.15
CA ARG A 190 16.71 -3.76 0.37
C ARG A 190 16.84 -2.97 -0.93
N GLU A 191 17.84 -3.29 -1.75
CA GLU A 191 18.18 -2.52 -2.96
C GLU A 191 17.00 -2.38 -3.95
N PRO A 192 16.26 -3.45 -4.31
CA PRO A 192 15.09 -3.29 -5.17
C PRO A 192 13.91 -2.58 -4.49
N ILE A 193 13.82 -2.56 -3.15
CA ILE A 193 12.69 -1.98 -2.41
C ILE A 193 12.89 -0.47 -2.18
N VAL A 194 14.11 -0.05 -1.84
CA VAL A 194 14.45 1.34 -1.54
C VAL A 194 14.61 2.12 -2.85
N GLN A 195 13.57 2.87 -3.21
CA GLN A 195 13.43 3.58 -4.49
C GLN A 195 13.34 5.10 -4.34
N ARG A 196 13.25 5.61 -3.11
CA ARG A 196 13.26 7.04 -2.77
C ARG A 196 14.57 7.42 -2.10
N ALA A 197 15.12 8.59 -2.42
CA ALA A 197 16.37 9.02 -1.81
C ALA A 197 16.18 9.43 -0.35
N ASP A 198 17.23 9.24 0.46
CA ASP A 198 17.22 9.64 1.86
C ASP A 198 17.08 11.17 1.99
N GLY A 199 16.21 11.61 2.89
CA GLY A 199 15.90 13.02 3.12
C GLY A 199 14.84 13.60 2.17
N GLU A 200 14.39 12.86 1.15
CA GLU A 200 13.20 13.24 0.38
C GLU A 200 11.93 12.90 1.17
N MET A 201 11.00 13.84 1.25
CA MET A 201 9.70 13.62 1.89
C MET A 201 8.79 12.78 0.99
N LEU A 202 7.77 12.16 1.58
CA LEU A 202 6.73 11.51 0.80
C LEU A 202 5.97 12.62 0.07
N ASP A 203 5.46 12.29 -1.12
CA ASP A 203 4.57 13.20 -1.82
C ASP A 203 3.39 13.57 -0.91
N LEU A 204 2.88 14.78 -1.10
CA LEU A 204 1.88 15.32 -0.20
C LEU A 204 0.57 14.53 -0.29
N TYR A 205 0.22 13.99 -1.45
CA TYR A 205 -0.99 13.19 -1.61
C TYR A 205 -0.95 11.93 -0.75
N THR A 206 0.17 11.21 -0.77
CA THR A 206 0.44 10.05 0.08
C THR A 206 0.34 10.42 1.56
N ARG A 207 0.95 11.53 1.98
CA ARG A 207 0.86 12.01 3.38
C ARG A 207 -0.54 12.42 3.82
N LEU A 208 -1.40 12.82 2.89
CA LEU A 208 -2.80 13.15 3.16
C LEU A 208 -3.71 11.90 3.24
N GLY A 209 -3.14 10.70 3.09
CA GLY A 209 -3.87 9.43 3.14
C GLY A 209 -3.81 8.63 1.84
N GLY A 210 -3.30 9.23 0.76
CA GLY A 210 -3.09 8.55 -0.52
C GLY A 210 -4.35 7.96 -1.12
N SER A 211 -4.18 6.87 -1.87
CA SER A 211 -5.24 6.20 -2.65
C SER A 211 -6.19 5.31 -1.84
N GLY A 212 -6.02 5.22 -0.51
CA GLY A 212 -6.88 4.39 0.33
C GLY A 212 -8.34 4.86 0.25
N LEU A 213 -9.26 3.96 -0.14
CA LEU A 213 -10.67 4.30 -0.33
C LEU A 213 -11.45 4.27 0.99
N VAL A 214 -11.92 5.43 1.41
CA VAL A 214 -12.73 5.63 2.63
C VAL A 214 -14.12 6.14 2.25
N ALA A 215 -15.07 6.11 3.20
CA ALA A 215 -16.40 6.67 2.97
C ALA A 215 -16.30 8.17 2.65
N ASP A 216 -16.99 8.59 1.60
CA ASP A 216 -17.08 10.00 1.24
C ASP A 216 -18.00 10.73 2.24
N PRO A 217 -17.48 11.72 3.00
CA PRO A 217 -18.28 12.44 3.99
C PRO A 217 -19.39 13.30 3.38
N ASP A 218 -19.25 13.69 2.11
CA ASP A 218 -20.19 14.58 1.40
C ASP A 218 -21.13 13.81 0.46
N ASN A 219 -20.82 12.54 0.15
CA ASN A 219 -21.59 11.69 -0.75
C ASN A 219 -21.90 10.33 -0.10
N GLU A 220 -23.01 10.25 0.63
CA GLU A 220 -23.41 9.04 1.36
C GLU A 220 -23.43 7.79 0.45
N GLY A 221 -22.78 6.72 0.91
CA GLY A 221 -22.69 5.44 0.21
C GLY A 221 -21.65 5.40 -0.91
N GLN A 222 -20.90 6.49 -1.14
CA GLN A 222 -19.76 6.51 -2.06
C GLN A 222 -18.44 6.37 -1.31
N LEU A 223 -17.43 5.89 -2.02
CA LEU A 223 -16.05 5.84 -1.55
C LEU A 223 -15.22 6.86 -2.30
N ILE A 224 -14.20 7.38 -1.62
CA ILE A 224 -13.26 8.36 -2.16
C ILE A 224 -11.86 8.11 -1.60
N GLU A 225 -10.83 8.50 -2.34
CA GLU A 225 -9.45 8.45 -1.85
C GLU A 225 -9.27 9.37 -0.65
N ALA A 226 -8.67 8.85 0.42
CA ALA A 226 -8.45 9.59 1.66
C ALA A 226 -7.63 10.87 1.42
N GLY A 227 -6.62 10.82 0.53
CA GLY A 227 -5.83 11.99 0.15
C GLY A 227 -6.61 13.11 -0.53
N TYR A 228 -7.76 12.80 -1.15
CA TYR A 228 -8.58 13.78 -1.87
C TYR A 228 -9.50 14.58 -0.96
N ILE A 229 -9.98 14.00 0.14
CA ILE A 229 -10.92 14.64 1.08
C ILE A 229 -10.40 16.01 1.57
N PRO A 230 -9.18 16.13 2.12
CA PRO A 230 -8.69 17.42 2.61
C PRO A 230 -8.52 18.46 1.48
N LEU A 231 -8.18 18.02 0.25
CA LEU A 231 -8.11 18.91 -0.91
C LEU A 231 -9.47 19.50 -1.22
N ARG A 232 -10.48 18.63 -1.36
CA ARG A 232 -11.85 19.05 -1.66
C ARG A 232 -12.39 19.99 -0.60
N ALA A 233 -12.09 19.73 0.68
CA ALA A 233 -12.49 20.59 1.79
C ALA A 233 -11.86 21.99 1.68
N VAL A 234 -10.53 22.10 1.48
CA VAL A 234 -9.83 23.39 1.34
C VAL A 234 -10.32 24.16 0.12
N VAL A 235 -10.51 23.48 -1.02
CA VAL A 235 -11.02 24.10 -2.25
C VAL A 235 -12.44 24.63 -2.04
N THR A 236 -13.32 23.82 -1.44
CA THR A 236 -14.70 24.20 -1.10
C THR A 236 -14.70 25.45 -0.22
N GLU A 237 -13.92 25.43 0.87
CA GLU A 237 -13.84 26.55 1.81
C GLU A 237 -13.23 27.80 1.16
N THR A 238 -12.25 27.66 0.27
CA THR A 238 -11.67 28.79 -0.50
C THR A 238 -12.76 29.52 -1.29
N VAL A 239 -13.60 28.78 -2.00
CA VAL A 239 -14.70 29.37 -2.78
C VAL A 239 -15.70 30.05 -1.86
N LEU A 240 -16.01 29.46 -0.70
CA LEU A 240 -16.94 30.04 0.28
C LEU A 240 -16.39 31.31 0.95
N VAL A 241 -15.09 31.36 1.28
CA VAL A 241 -14.40 32.54 1.81
C VAL A 241 -14.50 33.70 0.82
N ILE A 242 -14.19 33.45 -0.46
CA ILE A 242 -14.30 34.46 -1.53
C ILE A 242 -15.75 34.89 -1.72
N ALA A 243 -16.69 33.96 -1.75
CA ALA A 243 -18.11 34.26 -1.98
C ALA A 243 -18.76 35.03 -0.84
N THR A 244 -18.41 34.69 0.41
CA THR A 244 -18.89 35.39 1.60
C THR A 244 -18.31 36.79 1.69
N ASN A 245 -17.05 36.95 1.26
CA ASN A 245 -16.35 38.23 1.17
C ASN A 245 -16.48 39.07 2.45
N GLU A 246 -16.17 38.44 3.59
CA GLU A 246 -16.32 39.12 4.88
C GLU A 246 -15.46 40.39 4.92
N GLY A 247 -16.10 41.52 5.26
CA GLY A 247 -15.43 42.82 5.34
C GLY A 247 -14.99 43.42 3.99
N GLY A 248 -15.33 42.82 2.85
CA GLY A 248 -14.93 43.29 1.52
C GLY A 248 -13.50 42.92 1.12
N THR A 249 -12.85 42.00 1.84
CA THR A 249 -11.46 41.59 1.63
C THR A 249 -11.19 41.10 0.20
N TYR A 250 -12.15 40.40 -0.38
CA TYR A 250 -12.09 39.74 -1.68
C TYR A 250 -12.89 40.45 -2.77
N ASP A 251 -13.20 41.75 -2.60
CA ASP A 251 -13.95 42.56 -3.60
C ASP A 251 -13.37 42.46 -5.02
N ASN A 252 -12.04 42.40 -5.14
CA ASN A 252 -11.36 42.30 -6.44
C ASN A 252 -11.48 40.92 -7.09
N LEU A 253 -11.79 39.86 -6.32
CA LEU A 253 -11.98 38.51 -6.86
C LEU A 253 -13.42 38.28 -7.35
N LEU A 254 -14.41 38.92 -6.74
CA LEU A 254 -15.83 38.70 -7.05
C LEU A 254 -16.20 38.79 -8.54
N PRO A 255 -15.63 39.71 -9.35
CA PRO A 255 -15.94 39.75 -10.79
C PRO A 255 -15.65 38.43 -11.52
N TYR A 256 -14.62 37.69 -11.13
CA TYR A 256 -14.24 36.40 -11.73
C TYR A 256 -15.21 35.27 -11.35
N PHE A 257 -15.94 35.40 -10.25
CA PHE A 257 -16.91 34.41 -9.76
C PHE A 257 -18.36 34.77 -10.09
N SER A 258 -18.62 35.84 -10.85
CA SER A 258 -19.98 36.35 -11.09
C SER A 258 -20.96 35.32 -11.68
N VAL A 259 -20.50 34.47 -12.62
CA VAL A 259 -21.31 33.38 -13.18
C VAL A 259 -21.64 32.35 -12.10
N LEU A 260 -20.63 31.93 -11.33
CA LEU A 260 -20.78 30.95 -10.26
C LEU A 260 -21.75 31.45 -9.18
N LEU A 261 -21.61 32.71 -8.75
CA LEU A 261 -22.48 33.32 -7.74
C LEU A 261 -23.93 33.43 -8.22
N ALA A 262 -24.15 33.68 -9.52
CA ALA A 262 -25.48 33.70 -10.11
C ALA A 262 -26.12 32.30 -10.14
N GLU A 263 -25.35 31.26 -10.48
CA GLU A 263 -25.80 29.85 -10.46
C GLU A 263 -26.20 29.43 -9.05
N VAL A 264 -25.32 29.63 -8.07
CA VAL A 264 -25.59 29.30 -6.66
C VAL A 264 -26.79 30.08 -6.12
N GLY A 265 -26.92 31.37 -6.45
CA GLY A 265 -28.07 32.19 -6.08
C GLY A 265 -29.39 31.72 -6.71
N ALA A 266 -29.33 31.01 -7.84
CA ALA A 266 -30.46 30.33 -8.47
C ALA A 266 -30.69 28.90 -7.94
N ASN A 267 -29.95 28.49 -6.90
CA ASN A 267 -29.95 27.14 -6.33
C ASN A 267 -29.52 26.06 -7.35
N ASP A 268 -28.62 26.42 -8.26
CA ASP A 268 -27.92 25.52 -9.19
C ASP A 268 -26.45 25.41 -8.79
N PHE A 269 -26.04 24.24 -8.30
CA PHE A 269 -24.68 23.97 -7.83
C PHE A 269 -23.80 23.28 -8.89
N THR A 270 -24.27 23.15 -10.13
CA THR A 270 -23.52 22.42 -11.18
C THR A 270 -22.16 23.04 -11.43
N GLY A 271 -22.09 24.37 -11.59
CA GLY A 271 -20.82 25.08 -11.80
C GLY A 271 -19.93 25.09 -10.57
N PHE A 272 -20.52 25.11 -9.37
CA PHE A 272 -19.79 25.02 -8.10
C PHE A 272 -19.10 23.68 -7.95
N ASN A 273 -19.86 22.59 -8.13
CA ASN A 273 -19.33 21.24 -8.03
C ASN A 273 -18.25 20.98 -9.09
N ALA A 274 -18.44 21.50 -10.32
CA ALA A 274 -17.43 21.42 -11.37
C ALA A 274 -16.14 22.17 -11.00
N LEU A 275 -16.23 23.41 -10.49
CA LEU A 275 -15.06 24.16 -10.05
C LEU A 275 -14.31 23.46 -8.91
N VAL A 276 -15.05 22.99 -7.90
CA VAL A 276 -14.47 22.30 -6.75
C VAL A 276 -13.79 21.00 -7.19
N GLY A 277 -14.45 20.20 -8.03
CA GLY A 277 -13.89 18.98 -8.59
C GLY A 277 -12.64 19.24 -9.43
N ASP A 278 -12.74 20.10 -10.45
CA ASP A 278 -11.63 20.41 -11.36
C ASP A 278 -10.40 20.95 -10.62
N PHE A 279 -10.59 21.84 -9.63
CA PHE A 279 -9.47 22.38 -8.87
C PHE A 279 -8.89 21.33 -7.90
N SER A 280 -9.72 20.50 -7.28
CA SER A 280 -9.24 19.41 -6.41
C SER A 280 -8.48 18.34 -7.21
N ASP A 281 -8.96 18.00 -8.41
CA ASP A 281 -8.29 17.08 -9.34
C ASP A 281 -6.96 17.64 -9.81
N PHE A 282 -6.92 18.94 -10.15
CA PHE A 282 -5.68 19.64 -10.48
C PHE A 282 -4.67 19.54 -9.34
N LEU A 283 -5.08 19.83 -8.11
CA LEU A 283 -4.18 19.72 -6.96
C LEU A 283 -3.71 18.28 -6.79
N ALA A 284 -4.63 17.30 -6.71
CA ALA A 284 -4.30 15.90 -6.51
C ALA A 284 -3.27 15.37 -7.53
N ALA A 285 -3.50 15.66 -8.82
CA ALA A 285 -2.60 15.26 -9.91
C ALA A 285 -1.20 15.89 -9.79
N ASN A 286 -1.09 17.09 -9.23
CA ASN A 286 0.18 17.81 -9.09
C ASN A 286 0.89 17.56 -7.75
N ILE A 287 0.24 16.89 -6.79
CA ILE A 287 0.82 16.61 -5.47
C ILE A 287 1.07 15.13 -5.19
N GLY A 288 0.90 14.25 -6.20
CA GLY A 288 1.36 12.86 -6.14
C GLY A 288 0.31 11.78 -6.39
N SER A 289 -0.96 12.13 -6.62
CA SER A 289 -1.98 11.12 -6.95
C SER A 289 -1.60 10.35 -8.22
N GLN A 290 -1.75 9.02 -8.16
CA GLN A 290 -1.54 8.11 -9.31
C GLN A 290 -2.84 7.80 -10.05
N ASN A 291 -3.99 8.08 -9.44
CA ASN A 291 -5.30 7.65 -9.93
C ASN A 291 -6.17 8.83 -10.41
N ILE A 292 -5.77 10.06 -10.08
CA ILE A 292 -6.53 11.26 -10.38
C ILE A 292 -5.77 12.08 -11.42
N GLU A 293 -6.40 12.24 -12.57
CA GLU A 293 -5.90 13.08 -13.66
C GLU A 293 -6.77 14.33 -13.79
N TYR A 294 -6.12 15.48 -13.93
CA TYR A 294 -6.80 16.71 -14.32
C TYR A 294 -7.08 16.72 -15.83
N THR A 295 -8.36 16.76 -16.20
CA THR A 295 -8.79 16.71 -17.61
C THR A 295 -9.38 18.03 -18.12
N GLY A 296 -9.37 19.07 -17.28
CA GLY A 296 -9.86 20.40 -17.63
C GLY A 296 -8.96 21.16 -18.60
N LEU A 297 -9.31 22.43 -18.86
CA LEU A 297 -8.49 23.32 -19.66
C LEU A 297 -7.11 23.51 -19.02
N ASN A 298 -6.05 23.60 -19.83
CA ASN A 298 -4.76 24.03 -19.29
C ASN A 298 -4.91 25.41 -18.62
N MET A 299 -4.02 25.72 -17.68
CA MET A 299 -4.17 26.91 -16.83
C MET A 299 -4.16 28.24 -17.60
N VAL A 300 -3.55 28.26 -18.80
CA VAL A 300 -3.60 29.44 -19.69
C VAL A 300 -5.01 29.62 -20.26
N ASP A 301 -5.55 28.58 -20.87
CA ASP A 301 -6.88 28.61 -21.50
C ASP A 301 -8.00 28.73 -20.47
N ALA A 302 -7.85 28.10 -19.30
CA ALA A 302 -8.79 28.19 -18.19
C ALA A 302 -8.97 29.64 -17.69
N HIS A 303 -7.91 30.46 -17.73
CA HIS A 303 -7.91 31.84 -17.25
C HIS A 303 -7.95 32.88 -18.36
N ASN A 304 -8.14 32.47 -19.62
CA ASN A 304 -8.28 33.36 -20.77
C ASN A 304 -9.76 33.59 -21.12
N PRO A 305 -10.31 34.80 -20.96
CA PRO A 305 -11.71 35.12 -21.31
C PRO A 305 -12.10 34.87 -22.77
N ALA A 306 -11.13 34.82 -23.69
CA ALA A 306 -11.38 34.50 -25.09
C ALA A 306 -11.65 33.01 -25.33
N VAL A 307 -11.26 32.14 -24.40
CA VAL A 307 -11.42 30.68 -24.48
C VAL A 307 -12.43 30.19 -23.44
N ASN A 308 -12.29 30.62 -22.19
CA ASN A 308 -13.21 30.30 -21.11
C ASN A 308 -14.16 31.47 -20.84
N SER A 309 -15.40 31.36 -21.32
CA SER A 309 -16.43 32.39 -21.14
C SER A 309 -16.88 32.60 -19.68
N ARG A 310 -16.47 31.74 -18.74
CA ARG A 310 -16.72 31.95 -17.30
C ARG A 310 -15.79 33.02 -16.71
N MET A 311 -14.64 33.28 -17.34
CA MET A 311 -13.71 34.32 -16.92
C MET A 311 -14.16 35.67 -17.49
N THR A 312 -14.31 36.66 -16.61
CA THR A 312 -14.79 38.01 -16.98
C THR A 312 -13.66 38.99 -17.30
N GLY A 313 -12.41 38.61 -17.04
CA GLY A 313 -11.22 39.42 -17.28
C GLY A 313 -9.94 38.59 -17.17
N LEU A 314 -8.82 39.19 -17.56
CA LEU A 314 -7.49 38.61 -17.36
C LEU A 314 -7.06 38.81 -15.91
N VAL A 315 -6.49 37.77 -15.30
CA VAL A 315 -6.04 37.80 -13.91
C VAL A 315 -4.73 38.58 -13.80
N THR A 316 -4.67 39.55 -12.89
CA THR A 316 -3.44 40.30 -12.58
C THR A 316 -2.64 39.64 -11.47
N GLU A 317 -1.38 40.05 -11.27
CA GLU A 317 -0.57 39.57 -10.14
C GLU A 317 -1.25 39.82 -8.79
N ALA A 318 -1.86 41.00 -8.61
CA ALA A 318 -2.53 41.36 -7.37
C ALA A 318 -3.78 40.49 -7.12
N ASP A 319 -4.52 40.14 -8.17
CA ASP A 319 -5.67 39.24 -8.05
C ASP A 319 -5.21 37.83 -7.67
N TYR A 320 -4.14 37.34 -8.30
CA TYR A 320 -3.61 36.02 -7.99
C TYR A 320 -3.08 35.92 -6.55
N ASP A 321 -2.32 36.91 -6.10
CA ASP A 321 -1.80 36.96 -4.73
C ASP A 321 -2.95 37.06 -3.70
N LEU A 322 -4.07 37.71 -4.06
CA LEU A 322 -5.28 37.76 -3.23
C LEU A 322 -6.04 36.43 -3.23
N PHE A 323 -6.08 35.71 -4.35
CA PHE A 323 -6.61 34.35 -4.40
C PHE A 323 -5.81 33.38 -3.53
N VAL A 324 -4.47 33.45 -3.58
CA VAL A 324 -3.61 32.64 -2.70
C VAL A 324 -3.88 32.94 -1.22
N GLN A 325 -4.14 34.20 -0.86
CA GLN A 325 -4.55 34.55 0.51
C GLN A 325 -5.87 33.89 0.91
N ALA A 326 -6.85 33.82 0.01
CA ALA A 326 -8.11 33.11 0.27
C ALA A 326 -7.90 31.61 0.51
N VAL A 327 -7.00 30.97 -0.24
CA VAL A 327 -6.62 29.55 -0.03
C VAL A 327 -5.99 29.36 1.35
N VAL A 328 -5.09 30.25 1.75
CA VAL A 328 -4.44 30.20 3.08
C VAL A 328 -5.48 30.40 4.19
N GLU A 329 -6.37 31.37 4.06
CA GLU A 329 -7.45 31.60 5.03
C GLU A 329 -8.35 30.36 5.17
N ALA A 330 -8.77 29.78 4.05
CA ALA A 330 -9.56 28.55 4.03
C ALA A 330 -8.85 27.38 4.73
N ALA A 331 -7.57 27.17 4.44
CA ALA A 331 -6.78 26.13 5.08
C ALA A 331 -6.63 26.36 6.59
N VAL A 332 -6.45 27.62 7.02
CA VAL A 332 -6.40 28.00 8.45
C VAL A 332 -7.75 27.75 9.14
N ASN A 333 -8.88 28.10 8.50
CA ASN A 333 -10.23 27.84 9.02
C ASN A 333 -10.45 26.34 9.28
N LEU A 334 -9.91 25.50 8.39
CA LEU A 334 -9.97 24.04 8.49
C LEU A 334 -8.88 23.45 9.40
N SER A 335 -8.09 24.28 10.08
CA SER A 335 -7.00 23.84 10.97
C SER A 335 -5.95 22.96 10.27
N VAL A 336 -5.72 23.19 8.97
CA VAL A 336 -4.65 22.50 8.23
C VAL A 336 -3.28 22.91 8.82
N PRO A 337 -2.36 21.97 9.05
CA PRO A 337 -1.04 22.29 9.58
C PRO A 337 -0.26 23.28 8.70
N GLU A 338 0.45 24.23 9.32
CA GLU A 338 1.23 25.25 8.60
C GLU A 338 2.27 24.64 7.64
N SER A 339 2.87 23.51 8.00
CA SER A 339 3.79 22.77 7.12
C SER A 339 3.13 22.33 5.82
N VAL A 340 1.87 21.88 5.89
CA VAL A 340 1.08 21.47 4.72
C VAL A 340 0.65 22.68 3.90
N ILE A 341 0.22 23.77 4.56
CA ILE A 341 -0.13 25.03 3.88
C ILE A 341 1.06 25.58 3.10
N ASN A 342 2.26 25.59 3.69
CA ASN A 342 3.46 26.07 3.03
C ASN A 342 3.82 25.26 1.79
N GLU A 343 3.63 23.94 1.84
CA GLU A 343 3.90 23.06 0.71
C GLU A 343 2.89 23.26 -0.43
N PHE A 344 1.60 23.37 -0.12
CA PHE A 344 0.57 23.76 -1.10
C PHE A 344 0.84 25.14 -1.69
N GLY A 345 1.24 26.10 -0.86
CA GLY A 345 1.61 27.44 -1.28
C GLY A 345 2.78 27.42 -2.26
N GLY A 346 3.76 26.52 -2.07
CA GLY A 346 4.85 26.30 -3.01
C GLY A 346 4.39 25.88 -4.40
N LEU A 347 3.37 25.03 -4.51
CA LEU A 347 2.78 24.65 -5.80
C LEU A 347 2.08 25.84 -6.46
N LEU A 348 1.21 26.54 -5.72
CA LEU A 348 0.48 27.71 -6.22
C LEU A 348 1.41 28.84 -6.66
N LEU A 349 2.49 29.07 -5.91
CA LEU A 349 3.47 30.12 -6.21
C LEU A 349 4.56 29.68 -7.19
N SER A 350 4.49 28.47 -7.74
CA SER A 350 5.46 28.02 -8.74
C SER A 350 5.41 28.89 -9.98
N ASP A 351 6.58 29.24 -10.54
CA ASP A 351 6.68 30.14 -11.70
C ASP A 351 5.84 29.64 -12.89
N GLY A 352 5.80 28.32 -13.11
CA GLY A 352 5.02 27.71 -14.19
C GLY A 352 3.51 27.91 -14.04
N LEU A 353 2.97 27.67 -12.85
CA LEU A 353 1.54 27.85 -12.60
C LEU A 353 1.16 29.33 -12.56
N ARG A 354 1.92 30.15 -11.82
CA ARG A 354 1.65 31.59 -11.68
C ARG A 354 1.68 32.29 -13.05
N SER A 355 2.65 31.99 -13.90
CA SER A 355 2.73 32.60 -15.24
C SER A 355 1.66 32.11 -16.22
N ALA A 356 1.08 30.92 -15.99
CA ALA A 356 -0.04 30.43 -16.78
C ALA A 356 -1.35 31.16 -16.42
N VAL A 357 -1.53 31.49 -15.13
CA VAL A 357 -2.75 32.15 -14.63
C VAL A 357 -2.69 33.67 -14.82
N VAL A 358 -1.58 34.31 -14.47
CA VAL A 358 -1.42 35.77 -14.55
C VAL A 358 -1.20 36.21 -15.99
N GLN A 359 -2.20 36.85 -16.58
CA GLN A 359 -2.22 37.25 -17.99
C GLN A 359 -2.56 38.74 -18.20
N GLY A 360 -2.91 39.45 -17.13
CA GLY A 360 -3.42 40.83 -17.13
C GLY A 360 -2.40 41.93 -16.89
#